data_AF-A0A117I3U6-F1
#
_entry.id   AF-A0A117I3U6-F1
#
_cell.length_a   1.000
_cell.length_b   1.000
_cell.length_c   1.000
_cell.angle_alpha   90.00
_cell.angle_beta   90.00
_cell.angle_gamma   90.00
#
_symmetry.space_group_name_H-M   'P 1'
#
loop_
_entity.id
_entity.type
_entity.pdbx_description
1 polymer ?
#
loop_
_entity_poly.entity_id
_entity_poly.type
_entity_poly.pdbx_seq_one_letter_code
_entity_poly.pdbx_strand_id
1 'polypeptide(L)'
;MTDIISPSPATQRLSVPARRTRAPRELTDMEWATLLRIADCLIPAVAPNPKASAAENYREYLQLALGARSDAFERVVTALAELADTADDAMWDALKDLWSRDRRTFDPLSAVVAGAYFMTPQVKALIGYPGQHRDPAPVEQAANDIEGLLDPVIDRGPIYVPTSRPEPVPGSPAVNPNSADNTSSAEHD
;
A
#
# COMPACT_ATOMS: atom_id res chain seq x y z
N MET A 1 14.41 -28.83 39.21
CA MET A 1 13.68 -27.63 38.74
C MET A 1 14.43 -27.12 37.53
N THR A 2 13.95 -27.46 36.34
CA THR A 2 14.65 -27.25 35.08
C THR A 2 14.04 -26.04 34.39
N ASP A 3 14.84 -24.99 34.20
CA ASP A 3 14.46 -23.78 33.47
C ASP A 3 14.25 -24.09 31.98
N ILE A 4 13.09 -23.71 31.45
CA ILE A 4 12.81 -23.69 30.02
C ILE A 4 12.73 -22.22 29.61
N ILE A 5 13.86 -21.67 29.14
CA ILE A 5 13.86 -20.39 28.44
C ILE A 5 13.43 -20.67 27.00
N SER A 6 12.20 -20.32 26.67
CA SER A 6 11.72 -20.27 25.28
C SER A 6 12.43 -19.12 24.55
N PRO A 7 13.01 -19.34 23.35
CA PRO A 7 13.56 -18.26 22.56
C PRO A 7 12.44 -17.40 21.96
N SER A 8 12.45 -16.09 22.27
CA SER A 8 11.60 -15.08 21.62
C SER A 8 11.83 -15.09 20.09
N PRO A 9 10.77 -15.04 19.26
CA PRO A 9 10.92 -15.01 17.82
C PRO A 9 11.58 -13.69 17.39
N ALA A 10 12.66 -13.80 16.62
CA ALA A 10 13.36 -12.67 16.04
C ALA A 10 12.42 -11.81 15.19
N THR A 11 12.31 -10.53 15.52
CA THR A 11 11.56 -9.53 14.76
C THR A 11 12.12 -9.40 13.34
N GLN A 12 11.49 -10.07 12.38
CA GLN A 12 11.80 -9.93 10.97
C GLN A 12 11.48 -8.51 10.52
N ARG A 13 12.52 -7.67 10.37
CA ARG A 13 12.39 -6.31 9.83
C ARG A 13 12.10 -6.41 8.33
N LEU A 14 10.82 -6.50 7.96
CA LEU A 14 10.39 -6.31 6.58
C LEU A 14 10.78 -4.89 6.14
N SER A 15 11.46 -4.77 5.00
CA SER A 15 11.83 -3.49 4.36
C SER A 15 10.62 -2.72 3.83
N VAL A 16 9.46 -3.39 3.74
CA VAL A 16 8.18 -2.79 3.38
C VAL A 16 7.31 -2.69 4.64
N PRO A 17 6.76 -1.52 4.98
CA PRO A 17 5.80 -1.39 6.07
C PRO A 17 4.64 -2.37 5.88
N ALA A 18 4.19 -2.99 6.98
CA ALA A 18 3.01 -3.85 6.93
C ALA A 18 1.81 -3.04 6.39
N ARG A 19 1.35 -3.39 5.19
CA ARG A 19 0.23 -2.70 4.54
C ARG A 19 -1.02 -2.97 5.37
N ARG A 20 -1.53 -1.95 6.08
CA ARG A 20 -2.85 -2.03 6.70
C ARG A 20 -3.87 -1.95 5.57
N THR A 21 -4.53 -3.06 5.29
CA THR A 21 -5.56 -3.18 4.25
C THR A 21 -6.97 -3.02 4.78
N ARG A 22 -7.13 -2.80 6.11
CA ARG A 22 -8.42 -2.70 6.77
C ARG A 22 -8.64 -1.30 7.35
N ALA A 23 -9.88 -0.83 7.25
CA ALA A 23 -10.32 0.38 7.92
C ALA A 23 -10.13 0.27 9.45
N PRO A 24 -9.90 1.39 10.16
CA PRO A 24 -9.74 1.40 11.62
C PRO A 24 -10.88 0.73 12.39
N ARG A 25 -12.11 0.88 11.89
CA ARG A 25 -13.32 0.19 12.36
C ARG A 25 -14.29 -0.04 11.20
N GLU A 26 -15.30 -0.87 11.44
CA GLU A 26 -16.44 -1.00 10.53
C GLU A 26 -17.32 0.26 10.57
N LEU A 27 -17.95 0.58 9.45
CA LEU A 27 -18.98 1.61 9.37
C LEU A 27 -20.29 1.12 9.98
N THR A 28 -21.04 2.04 10.60
CA THR A 28 -22.41 1.79 11.07
C THR A 28 -23.39 1.72 9.91
N ASP A 29 -24.60 1.19 10.14
CA ASP A 29 -25.64 1.11 9.11
C ASP A 29 -26.02 2.49 8.55
N MET A 30 -26.05 3.51 9.41
CA MET A 30 -26.32 4.90 9.00
C MET A 30 -25.19 5.45 8.12
N GLU A 31 -23.92 5.26 8.53
CA GLU A 31 -22.76 5.67 7.75
C GLU A 31 -22.74 4.98 6.38
N TRP A 32 -23.08 3.69 6.33
CA TRP A 32 -23.22 2.93 5.09
C TRP A 32 -24.32 3.49 4.19
N ALA A 33 -25.50 3.79 4.75
CA ALA A 33 -26.62 4.35 4.00
C ALA A 33 -26.23 5.71 3.39
N THR A 34 -25.65 6.60 4.18
CA THR A 34 -25.21 7.92 3.71
C THR A 34 -24.11 7.81 2.65
N LEU A 35 -23.12 6.94 2.86
CA LEU A 35 -22.03 6.74 1.90
C LEU A 35 -22.55 6.27 0.53
N LEU A 36 -23.54 5.36 0.52
CA LEU A 36 -24.14 4.88 -0.73
C LEU A 36 -24.99 5.96 -1.42
N ARG A 37 -25.69 6.81 -0.67
CA ARG A 37 -26.44 7.96 -1.22
C ARG A 37 -25.49 8.98 -1.85
N ILE A 38 -24.39 9.29 -1.17
CA ILE A 38 -23.31 10.13 -1.71
C ILE A 38 -22.73 9.50 -2.97
N ALA A 39 -22.47 8.19 -2.96
CA ALA A 39 -21.92 7.48 -4.10
C ALA A 39 -22.83 7.54 -5.33
N ASP A 40 -24.14 7.31 -5.15
CA ASP A 40 -25.14 7.43 -6.21
C ASP A 40 -25.28 8.86 -6.74
N CYS A 41 -25.13 9.86 -5.86
CA CYS A 41 -25.13 11.27 -6.25
C CYS A 41 -23.89 11.66 -7.07
N LEU A 42 -22.70 11.17 -6.70
CA LEU A 42 -21.45 11.45 -7.40
C LEU A 42 -21.30 10.66 -8.70
N ILE A 43 -21.83 9.44 -8.74
CA ILE A 43 -21.74 8.52 -9.87
C ILE A 43 -23.16 8.01 -10.17
N PRO A 44 -23.98 8.83 -10.84
CA PRO A 44 -25.32 8.44 -11.25
C PRO A 44 -25.27 7.40 -12.38
N ALA A 45 -26.39 6.69 -12.59
CA ALA A 45 -26.52 5.76 -13.69
C ALA A 45 -26.52 6.50 -15.02
N VAL A 46 -25.61 6.12 -15.93
CA VAL A 46 -25.53 6.64 -17.30
C VAL A 46 -25.27 5.46 -18.22
N ALA A 47 -26.31 4.98 -18.91
CA ALA A 47 -26.24 3.76 -19.71
C ALA A 47 -25.01 3.79 -20.66
N PRO A 48 -24.15 2.74 -20.65
CA PRO A 48 -24.32 1.42 -20.02
C PRO A 48 -23.87 1.32 -18.54
N ASN A 49 -23.38 2.40 -17.93
CA ASN A 49 -22.81 2.39 -16.59
C ASN A 49 -23.90 2.40 -15.49
N PRO A 50 -23.85 1.47 -14.52
CA PRO A 50 -24.74 1.50 -13.37
C PRO A 50 -24.43 2.72 -12.49
N LYS A 51 -25.39 3.11 -11.64
CA LYS A 51 -25.07 3.98 -10.50
C LYS A 51 -24.13 3.26 -9.55
N ALA A 52 -23.34 4.00 -8.77
CA ALA A 52 -22.30 3.40 -7.92
C ALA A 52 -22.80 2.26 -7.01
N SER A 53 -23.91 2.47 -6.28
CA SER A 53 -24.45 1.44 -5.37
C SER A 53 -24.95 0.18 -6.07
N ALA A 54 -25.21 0.25 -7.38
CA ALA A 54 -25.68 -0.88 -8.18
C ALA A 54 -24.54 -1.64 -8.87
N ALA A 55 -23.29 -1.18 -8.74
CA ALA A 55 -22.14 -1.90 -9.26
C ALA A 55 -21.88 -3.19 -8.45
N GLU A 56 -21.46 -4.24 -9.14
CA GLU A 56 -21.20 -5.54 -8.54
C GLU A 56 -20.13 -5.46 -7.43
N ASN A 57 -20.43 -6.05 -6.27
CA ASN A 57 -19.57 -6.10 -5.09
C ASN A 57 -19.06 -4.73 -4.61
N TYR A 58 -19.76 -3.64 -4.93
CA TYR A 58 -19.30 -2.28 -4.64
C TYR A 58 -18.98 -2.02 -3.17
N ARG A 59 -19.75 -2.61 -2.24
CA ARG A 59 -19.50 -2.49 -0.79
C ARG A 59 -18.13 -3.05 -0.37
N GLU A 60 -17.71 -4.17 -0.96
CA GLU A 60 -16.41 -4.78 -0.66
C GLU A 60 -15.27 -3.87 -1.14
N TYR A 61 -15.43 -3.27 -2.32
CA TYR A 61 -14.47 -2.31 -2.84
C TYR A 61 -14.45 -0.99 -2.06
N LEU A 62 -15.59 -0.55 -1.50
CA LEU A 62 -15.64 0.58 -0.58
C LEU A 62 -14.86 0.28 0.71
N GLN A 63 -15.02 -0.90 1.30
CA GLN A 63 -14.22 -1.31 2.46
C GLN A 63 -12.71 -1.33 2.13
N LEU A 64 -12.34 -1.84 0.95
CA LEU A 64 -10.96 -1.84 0.48
C LEU A 64 -10.41 -0.42 0.30
N ALA A 65 -11.19 0.48 -0.30
CA ALA A 65 -10.83 1.86 -0.51
C ALA A 65 -10.68 2.63 0.81
N LEU A 66 -11.59 2.40 1.78
CA LEU A 66 -11.50 2.95 3.14
C LEU A 66 -10.28 2.41 3.89
N GLY A 67 -9.95 1.13 3.73
CA GLY A 67 -8.73 0.54 4.30
C GLY A 67 -7.46 1.15 3.69
N ALA A 68 -7.44 1.36 2.38
CA ALA A 68 -6.32 2.00 1.69
C ALA A 68 -6.16 3.49 2.09
N ARG A 69 -7.25 4.15 2.49
CA ARG A 69 -7.29 5.53 2.99
C ARG A 69 -7.55 5.61 4.49
N SER A 70 -6.98 4.69 5.27
CA SER A 70 -7.12 4.69 6.73
C SER A 70 -6.65 6.02 7.37
N ASP A 71 -5.75 6.75 6.70
CA ASP A 71 -5.29 8.10 7.07
C ASP A 71 -6.43 9.15 7.09
N ALA A 72 -7.44 8.98 6.24
CA ALA A 72 -8.56 9.90 6.08
C ALA A 72 -9.87 9.35 6.66
N PHE A 73 -9.85 8.16 7.27
CA PHE A 73 -11.06 7.46 7.72
C PHE A 73 -11.93 8.30 8.65
N GLU A 74 -11.38 8.86 9.73
CA GLU A 74 -12.12 9.69 10.68
C GLU A 74 -12.73 10.94 10.05
N ARG A 75 -12.03 11.51 9.06
CA ARG A 75 -12.52 12.66 8.30
C ARG A 75 -13.68 12.28 7.40
N VAL A 76 -13.60 11.13 6.73
CA VAL A 76 -14.68 10.58 5.92
C VAL A 76 -15.90 10.30 6.80
N VAL A 77 -15.72 9.61 7.93
CA VAL A 77 -16.81 9.33 8.90
C VAL A 77 -17.48 10.61 9.37
N THR A 78 -16.71 11.64 9.74
CA THR A 78 -17.26 12.94 10.15
C THR A 78 -18.12 13.56 9.04
N ALA A 79 -17.66 13.49 7.79
CA ALA A 79 -18.43 13.98 6.64
C ALA A 79 -19.73 13.18 6.41
N LEU A 80 -19.69 11.86 6.61
CA LEU A 80 -20.89 11.02 6.54
C LEU A 80 -21.91 11.38 7.62
N ALA A 81 -21.45 11.74 8.82
CA ALA A 81 -22.32 12.21 9.89
C ALA A 81 -22.93 13.59 9.57
N GLU A 82 -22.14 14.53 9.05
CA GLU A 82 -22.61 15.86 8.62
C GLU A 82 -23.68 15.78 7.51
N LEU A 83 -23.53 14.84 6.58
CA LEU A 83 -24.42 14.68 5.42
C LEU A 83 -25.58 13.70 5.65
N ALA A 84 -25.67 13.06 6.82
CA ALA A 84 -26.65 12.00 7.06
C ALA A 84 -28.10 12.47 6.89
N ASP A 85 -28.42 13.65 7.41
CA ASP A 85 -29.76 14.24 7.38
C ASP A 85 -30.03 15.07 6.11
N THR A 86 -29.07 15.17 5.19
CA THR A 86 -29.26 15.87 3.92
C THR A 86 -30.21 15.07 3.04
N ALA A 87 -31.22 15.69 2.44
CA ALA A 87 -32.13 15.02 1.50
C ALA A 87 -31.45 14.67 0.16
N ASP A 88 -31.95 13.68 -0.56
CA ASP A 88 -31.31 13.19 -1.81
C ASP A 88 -31.25 14.27 -2.91
N ASP A 89 -32.27 15.11 -3.02
CA ASP A 89 -32.35 16.23 -3.96
C ASP A 89 -31.40 17.38 -3.62
N ALA A 90 -31.10 17.57 -2.34
CA ALA A 90 -30.14 18.56 -1.84
C ALA A 90 -28.69 18.04 -1.75
N MET A 91 -28.46 16.73 -1.92
CA MET A 91 -27.16 16.08 -1.73
C MET A 91 -26.08 16.66 -2.65
N TRP A 92 -26.42 16.93 -3.91
CA TRP A 92 -25.48 17.51 -4.87
C TRP A 92 -24.99 18.89 -4.44
N ASP A 93 -25.90 19.76 -4.02
CA ASP A 93 -25.57 21.10 -3.56
C ASP A 93 -24.77 21.06 -2.26
N ALA A 94 -25.12 20.16 -1.32
CA ALA A 94 -24.36 19.95 -0.09
C ALA A 94 -22.92 19.49 -0.36
N LEU A 95 -22.73 18.56 -1.30
CA LEU A 95 -21.41 18.08 -1.72
C LEU A 95 -20.59 19.16 -2.43
N LYS A 96 -21.23 19.97 -3.28
CA LYS A 96 -20.59 21.11 -3.96
C LYS A 96 -20.15 22.17 -2.96
N ASP A 97 -20.99 22.47 -1.99
CA ASP A 97 -20.69 23.39 -0.91
C ASP A 97 -19.54 22.84 -0.03
N LEU A 98 -19.55 21.55 0.31
CA LEU A 98 -18.45 20.87 1.01
C LEU A 98 -17.12 20.97 0.24
N TRP A 99 -17.14 20.72 -1.07
CA TRP A 99 -15.96 20.88 -1.92
C TRP A 99 -15.41 22.31 -1.90
N SER A 100 -16.29 23.32 -1.89
CA SER A 100 -15.88 24.72 -1.87
C SER A 100 -15.30 25.16 -0.52
N ARG A 101 -15.85 24.64 0.59
CA ARG A 101 -15.49 25.00 1.96
C ARG A 101 -14.32 24.20 2.51
N ASP A 102 -14.30 22.89 2.25
CA ASP A 102 -13.32 21.96 2.78
C ASP A 102 -12.97 20.83 1.81
N ARG A 103 -12.08 21.16 0.87
CA ARG A 103 -11.49 20.19 -0.05
C ARG A 103 -10.76 19.06 0.66
N ARG A 104 -10.18 19.30 1.84
CA ARG A 104 -9.41 18.27 2.56
C ARG A 104 -10.31 17.14 3.05
N THR A 105 -11.60 17.40 3.20
CA THR A 105 -12.64 16.41 3.52
C THR A 105 -13.28 15.83 2.26
N PHE A 106 -13.61 16.67 1.27
CA PHE A 106 -14.23 16.19 0.04
C PHE A 106 -13.32 15.28 -0.81
N ASP A 107 -12.05 15.65 -0.98
CA ASP A 107 -11.11 14.93 -1.85
C ASP A 107 -10.93 13.45 -1.43
N PRO A 108 -10.70 13.09 -0.15
CA PRO A 108 -10.64 11.68 0.23
C PRO A 108 -11.98 10.96 0.13
N LEU A 109 -13.10 11.61 0.45
CA LEU A 109 -14.44 11.03 0.35
C LEU A 109 -14.76 10.64 -1.10
N SER A 110 -14.62 11.59 -2.02
CA SER A 110 -14.84 11.38 -3.46
C SER A 110 -13.85 10.37 -4.05
N ALA A 111 -12.58 10.37 -3.63
CA ALA A 111 -11.60 9.40 -4.06
C ALA A 111 -11.92 7.97 -3.59
N VAL A 112 -12.44 7.80 -2.37
CA VAL A 112 -12.88 6.48 -1.87
C VAL A 112 -14.05 5.96 -2.71
N VAL A 113 -15.07 6.81 -2.94
CA VAL A 113 -16.26 6.48 -3.73
C VAL A 113 -15.88 6.09 -5.16
N ALA A 114 -15.13 6.95 -5.85
CA ALA A 114 -14.73 6.74 -7.24
C ALA A 114 -13.74 5.58 -7.38
N GLY A 115 -12.76 5.51 -6.47
CA GLY A 115 -11.78 4.43 -6.44
C GLY A 115 -12.46 3.07 -6.30
N ALA A 116 -13.41 2.94 -5.37
CA ALA A 116 -14.19 1.71 -5.22
C ALA A 116 -14.93 1.36 -6.52
N TYR A 117 -15.52 2.35 -7.19
CA TYR A 117 -16.36 2.13 -8.38
C TYR A 117 -15.53 1.61 -9.54
N PHE A 118 -14.41 2.28 -9.86
CA PHE A 118 -13.49 1.87 -10.92
C PHE A 118 -12.68 0.61 -10.58
N MET A 119 -12.69 0.15 -9.33
CA MET A 119 -12.09 -1.12 -8.95
C MET A 119 -12.99 -2.32 -9.23
N THR A 120 -14.31 -2.13 -9.38
CA THR A 120 -15.26 -3.21 -9.66
C THR A 120 -14.98 -3.87 -11.03
N PRO A 121 -15.02 -5.22 -11.14
CA PRO A 121 -14.74 -5.90 -12.40
C PRO A 121 -15.73 -5.53 -13.51
N GLN A 122 -17.00 -5.37 -13.16
CA GLN A 122 -18.05 -4.92 -14.07
C GLN A 122 -17.69 -3.56 -14.71
N VAL A 123 -17.32 -2.56 -13.91
CA VAL A 123 -16.97 -1.23 -14.42
C VAL A 123 -15.66 -1.27 -15.21
N LYS A 124 -14.66 -2.04 -14.76
CA LYS A 124 -13.40 -2.23 -15.52
C LYS A 124 -13.66 -2.78 -16.91
N ALA A 125 -14.55 -3.76 -17.04
CA ALA A 125 -14.93 -4.32 -18.33
C ALA A 125 -15.65 -3.28 -19.20
N LEU A 126 -16.57 -2.49 -18.63
CA LEU A 126 -17.29 -1.43 -19.34
C LEU A 126 -16.38 -0.34 -19.90
N ILE A 127 -15.33 0.04 -19.16
CA ILE A 127 -14.34 1.03 -19.61
C ILE A 127 -13.23 0.43 -20.48
N GLY A 128 -13.27 -0.88 -20.76
CA GLY A 128 -12.26 -1.57 -21.55
C GLY A 128 -10.89 -1.66 -20.88
N TYR A 129 -10.83 -1.66 -19.55
CA TYR A 129 -9.56 -1.77 -18.81
C TYR A 129 -9.16 -3.25 -18.64
N PRO A 130 -8.11 -3.75 -19.32
CA PRO A 130 -7.73 -5.17 -19.30
C PRO A 130 -7.04 -5.59 -17.99
N GLY A 131 -6.86 -4.67 -17.04
CA GLY A 131 -6.04 -4.88 -15.85
C GLY A 131 -4.55 -4.74 -16.14
N GLN A 132 -3.74 -5.03 -15.12
CA GLN A 132 -2.29 -5.16 -15.27
C GLN A 132 -1.99 -6.52 -15.90
N HIS A 133 -1.89 -6.56 -17.23
CA HIS A 133 -1.39 -7.75 -17.91
C HIS A 133 0.13 -7.77 -17.78
N ARG A 134 0.68 -8.85 -17.22
CA ARG A 134 2.13 -9.08 -17.29
C ARG A 134 2.40 -9.56 -18.70
N ASP A 135 2.97 -8.68 -19.51
CA ASP A 135 3.45 -9.03 -20.85
C ASP A 135 4.97 -9.22 -20.74
N PRO A 136 5.44 -10.37 -20.20
CA PRO A 136 6.87 -10.61 -20.10
C PRO A 136 7.44 -10.64 -21.52
N ALA A 137 8.44 -9.79 -21.79
CA ALA A 137 9.17 -9.86 -23.04
C ALA A 137 9.68 -11.30 -23.26
N PRO A 138 9.54 -11.86 -24.47
CA PRO A 138 10.22 -13.10 -24.83
C PRO A 138 11.71 -12.98 -24.49
N VAL A 139 12.31 -14.06 -23.97
CA VAL A 139 13.71 -14.05 -23.48
C VAL A 139 14.67 -13.59 -24.57
N GLU A 140 14.34 -13.93 -25.81
CA GLU A 140 15.05 -13.62 -27.05
C GLU A 140 14.98 -12.11 -27.36
N GLN A 141 13.86 -11.47 -27.03
CA GLN A 141 13.66 -10.03 -27.21
C GLN A 141 14.37 -9.25 -26.11
N ALA A 142 14.31 -9.74 -24.87
CA ALA A 142 15.08 -9.20 -23.75
C ALA A 142 16.59 -9.32 -23.97
N ALA A 143 17.08 -10.42 -24.54
CA ALA A 143 18.49 -10.60 -24.88
C ALA A 143 18.95 -9.61 -25.96
N ASN A 144 18.17 -9.44 -27.02
CA ASN A 144 18.47 -8.48 -28.10
C ASN A 144 18.42 -7.02 -27.62
N ASP A 145 17.52 -6.68 -26.68
CA ASP A 145 17.42 -5.32 -26.13
C ASP A 145 18.56 -4.99 -25.13
N ILE A 146 19.20 -6.02 -24.55
CA ILE A 146 20.33 -5.89 -23.61
C ILE A 146 21.69 -5.99 -24.34
N GLU A 147 21.72 -6.58 -25.53
CA GLU A 147 22.91 -6.67 -26.37
C GLU A 147 23.44 -5.26 -26.70
N GLY A 148 24.72 -5.00 -26.41
CA GLY A 148 25.32 -3.68 -26.61
C GLY A 148 25.08 -2.65 -25.49
N LEU A 149 24.05 -2.83 -24.65
CA LEU A 149 23.74 -1.89 -23.56
C LEU A 149 24.81 -1.90 -22.47
N LEU A 150 25.41 -3.06 -22.22
CA LEU A 150 26.45 -3.25 -21.21
C LEU A 150 27.87 -3.06 -21.75
N ASP A 151 28.05 -2.94 -23.07
CA ASP A 151 29.37 -2.80 -23.70
C ASP A 151 30.16 -1.60 -23.14
N PRO A 152 29.57 -0.41 -22.95
CA PRO A 152 30.30 0.72 -22.34
C PRO A 152 30.74 0.44 -20.90
N VAL A 153 30.00 -0.40 -20.15
CA VAL A 153 30.32 -0.76 -18.78
C VAL A 153 31.40 -1.84 -18.74
N ILE A 154 31.34 -2.79 -19.68
CA ILE A 154 32.34 -3.85 -19.86
C ILE A 154 33.66 -3.23 -20.32
N ASP A 155 33.63 -2.36 -21.34
CA ASP A 155 34.80 -1.65 -21.89
C ASP A 155 35.44 -0.71 -20.86
N ARG A 156 34.61 -0.07 -20.01
CA ARG A 156 35.12 0.76 -18.91
C ARG A 156 35.87 -0.08 -17.87
N GLY A 157 35.55 -1.35 -17.74
CA GLY A 157 36.13 -2.25 -16.74
C GLY A 157 35.64 -1.95 -15.31
N PRO A 158 36.07 -2.78 -14.34
CA PRO A 158 35.66 -2.63 -12.94
C PRO A 158 36.18 -1.32 -12.36
N ILE A 159 35.27 -0.41 -11.97
CA ILE A 159 35.62 0.72 -11.11
C ILE A 159 35.39 0.29 -9.67
N TYR A 160 36.46 -0.18 -9.05
CA TYR A 160 36.44 -0.51 -7.63
C TYR A 160 36.68 0.77 -6.82
N VAL A 161 35.70 1.15 -5.99
CA VAL A 161 35.94 2.08 -4.89
C VAL A 161 36.37 1.22 -3.70
N PRO A 162 37.57 1.40 -3.15
CA PRO A 162 37.94 0.76 -1.90
C PRO A 162 36.92 1.20 -0.84
N THR A 163 36.09 0.29 -0.37
CA THR A 163 35.43 0.48 0.92
C THR A 163 36.55 0.43 1.95
N SER A 164 37.12 1.59 2.28
CA SER A 164 37.92 1.73 3.49
C SER A 164 37.01 1.28 4.63
N ARG A 165 37.28 0.11 5.19
CA ARG A 165 36.77 -0.27 6.51
C ARG A 165 37.07 0.95 7.40
N PRO A 166 36.06 1.60 8.00
CA PRO A 166 36.34 2.75 8.85
C PRO A 166 37.38 2.33 9.89
N GLU A 167 38.47 3.09 9.96
CA GLU A 167 39.52 2.81 10.94
C GLU A 167 38.90 2.73 12.33
N PRO A 168 39.34 1.78 13.17
CA PRO A 168 38.89 1.75 14.55
C PRO A 168 39.22 3.09 15.20
N VAL A 169 38.19 3.74 15.74
CA VAL A 169 38.30 5.03 16.42
C VAL A 169 39.37 4.92 17.51
N PRO A 170 40.40 5.78 17.53
CA PRO A 170 41.45 5.70 18.54
C PRO A 170 40.84 5.94 19.92
N GLY A 171 40.86 4.90 20.77
CA GLY A 171 40.27 4.92 22.11
C GLY A 171 39.13 3.92 22.36
N SER A 172 38.67 3.18 21.34
CA SER A 172 37.79 2.02 21.60
C SER A 172 38.61 0.84 22.14
N PRO A 173 38.21 0.21 23.26
CA PRO A 173 38.90 -0.97 23.76
C PRO A 173 38.83 -2.07 22.70
N ALA A 174 39.98 -2.66 22.38
CA ALA A 174 40.05 -3.81 21.50
C ALA A 174 39.24 -4.96 22.13
N VAL A 175 38.06 -5.25 21.57
CA VAL A 175 37.43 -6.57 21.77
C VAL A 175 38.31 -7.54 21.00
N ASN A 176 39.16 -8.25 21.73
CA ASN A 176 40.06 -9.26 21.18
C ASN A 176 39.23 -10.51 20.78
N PRO A 177 39.05 -10.81 19.48
CA PRO A 177 38.25 -11.96 19.06
C PRO A 177 39.02 -13.29 19.17
N ASN A 178 40.21 -13.31 19.76
CA ASN A 178 41.07 -14.51 19.81
C ASN A 178 41.54 -14.89 21.23
N SER A 179 40.77 -14.56 22.26
CA SER A 179 40.79 -15.33 23.51
C SER A 179 39.99 -16.62 23.33
N ALA A 180 40.50 -17.49 22.46
CA ALA A 180 40.25 -18.92 22.49
C ALA A 180 41.63 -19.56 22.55
N ASP A 181 41.99 -20.00 23.75
CA ASP A 181 43.14 -20.84 24.04
C ASP A 181 43.22 -21.97 23.01
N ASN A 182 44.31 -21.99 22.26
CA ASN A 182 44.79 -23.20 21.62
C ASN A 182 45.86 -23.82 22.54
N THR A 183 45.41 -24.60 23.52
CA THR A 183 46.26 -25.60 24.17
C THR A 183 46.13 -26.90 23.40
N SER A 184 47.10 -27.16 22.52
CA SER A 184 47.41 -28.51 22.07
C SER A 184 48.94 -28.71 22.05
N SER A 185 49.43 -29.37 23.10
CA SER A 185 50.63 -30.22 23.12
C SER A 185 50.16 -31.53 23.77
N ALA A 186 49.97 -32.60 23.01
CA ALA A 186 50.95 -33.61 22.62
C ALA A 186 51.39 -34.55 23.77
N GLU A 187 50.81 -35.75 23.75
CA GLU A 187 51.39 -37.10 23.97
C GLU A 187 52.21 -37.42 25.24
N HIS A 188 51.73 -38.42 26.01
CA HIS A 188 52.53 -39.60 26.37
C HIS A 188 51.65 -40.77 26.87
N ASP A 189 51.99 -41.96 26.36
CA ASP A 189 51.80 -43.34 26.86
C ASP A 189 50.76 -43.66 27.96
#